data_AF-A0A534LK57-F1
#
_entry.id   AF-A0A534LK57-F1
#
_cell.length_a   1.000
_cell.length_b   1.000
_cell.length_c   1.000
_cell.angle_alpha   90.00
_cell.angle_beta   90.00
_cell.angle_gamma   90.00
#
_symmetry.space_group_name_H-M   'P 1'
#
loop_
_entity.id
_entity.type
_entity.pdbx_description
1 polymer ?
#
loop_
_entity_poly.entity_id
_entity_poly.type
_entity_poly.pdbx_seq_one_letter_code
_entity_poly.pdbx_strand_id
1 'polypeptide(L)'
;MPNLSVRAEEMEGARILVTGGAGFIGSHLVDHLVARNEVTVIDDLSTGTLRNLGRARGRVHVRKASVLETDTLATAMKGQQIVYHLAAKTSVPESVAKPEAYWR
;
A
#
# COMPACT_ATOMS: atom_id res chain seq x y z
N MET A 1 7.77 22.36 -15.20
CA MET A 1 7.21 21.22 -14.45
C MET A 1 8.28 20.15 -14.36
N PRO A 2 8.52 19.51 -13.21
CA PRO A 2 9.47 18.41 -13.15
C PRO A 2 8.97 17.27 -14.06
N ASN A 3 9.90 16.64 -14.78
CA ASN A 3 9.62 15.47 -15.59
C ASN A 3 9.14 14.33 -14.68
N LEU A 4 7.90 13.88 -14.84
CA LEU A 4 7.27 12.82 -14.03
C LEU A 4 7.54 11.41 -14.59
N SER A 5 8.36 11.26 -15.63
CA SER A 5 8.72 9.93 -16.14
C SER A 5 9.75 9.29 -15.21
N VAL A 6 9.32 8.49 -14.24
CA VAL A 6 10.21 7.53 -13.58
C VAL A 6 10.43 6.39 -14.56
N ARG A 7 11.66 6.22 -15.05
CA ARG A 7 12.01 5.06 -15.89
C ARG A 7 12.12 3.82 -15.00
N ALA A 8 11.85 2.64 -15.57
CA ALA A 8 11.97 1.38 -14.81
C ALA A 8 13.39 1.19 -14.24
N GLU A 9 14.42 1.72 -14.90
CA GLU A 9 15.80 1.72 -14.41
C GLU A 9 16.02 2.69 -13.22
N GLU A 10 15.21 3.72 -13.08
CA GLU A 10 15.26 4.72 -11.99
C GLU A 10 14.49 4.28 -10.75
N MET A 11 13.76 3.16 -10.82
CA MET A 11 13.02 2.63 -9.69
C MET A 11 13.91 1.83 -8.73
N GLU A 12 15.08 1.33 -9.14
CA GLU A 12 15.91 0.48 -8.29
C GLU A 12 16.44 1.25 -7.06
N GLY A 13 16.31 0.64 -5.88
CA GLY A 13 16.64 1.27 -4.60
C GLY A 13 15.64 2.33 -4.13
N ALA A 14 14.48 2.48 -4.78
CA ALA A 14 13.50 3.48 -4.41
C ALA A 14 12.84 3.18 -3.05
N ARG A 15 12.42 4.24 -2.36
CA ARG A 15 11.52 4.16 -1.20
C ARG A 15 10.08 4.23 -1.67
N ILE A 16 9.35 3.15 -1.47
CA ILE A 16 7.99 2.96 -1.99
C ILE A 16 7.01 2.69 -0.84
N LEU A 17 5.91 3.44 -0.82
CA LEU A 17 4.77 3.17 0.04
C LEU A 17 3.67 2.46 -0.74
N VAL A 18 3.17 1.34 -0.20
CA VAL A 18 1.99 0.63 -0.72
C VAL A 18 0.89 0.65 0.34
N THR A 19 -0.23 1.30 0.07
CA THR A 19 -1.44 1.13 0.91
C THR A 19 -2.23 -0.07 0.42
N GLY A 20 -2.85 -0.84 1.32
CA GLY A 20 -3.54 -2.08 0.96
C GLY A 20 -2.59 -3.20 0.53
N GLY A 21 -1.32 -3.11 0.96
CA GLY A 21 -0.24 -4.02 0.57
C GLY A 21 -0.39 -5.45 1.08
N ALA A 22 -1.30 -5.73 2.02
CA ALA A 22 -1.65 -7.08 2.46
C ALA A 22 -2.93 -7.61 1.79
N GLY A 23 -3.56 -6.82 0.91
CA GLY A 23 -4.68 -7.24 0.05
C GLY A 23 -4.24 -8.09 -1.14
N PHE A 24 -5.19 -8.47 -1.99
CA PHE A 24 -4.93 -9.34 -3.15
C PHE A 24 -3.90 -8.74 -4.12
N ILE A 25 -4.21 -7.59 -4.74
CA ILE A 25 -3.30 -6.95 -5.70
C ILE A 25 -2.04 -6.41 -4.99
N GLY A 26 -2.23 -5.78 -3.83
CA GLY A 26 -1.15 -5.13 -3.10
C GLY A 26 -0.05 -6.10 -2.69
N SER A 27 -0.39 -7.31 -2.25
CA SER A 27 0.61 -8.29 -1.80
C SER A 27 1.50 -8.80 -2.94
N HIS A 28 0.93 -9.05 -4.11
CA HIS A 28 1.71 -9.40 -5.31
C HIS A 28 2.64 -8.26 -5.75
N LEU A 29 2.16 -7.02 -5.70
CA LEU A 29 2.98 -5.85 -5.99
C LEU A 29 4.14 -5.73 -4.99
N VAL A 30 3.86 -5.86 -3.70
CA VAL A 30 4.87 -5.79 -2.63
C VAL A 30 5.92 -6.89 -2.79
N ASP A 31 5.50 -8.13 -3.08
CA ASP A 31 6.41 -9.27 -3.34
C ASP A 31 7.33 -9.02 -4.54
N HIS A 32 6.87 -8.29 -5.54
CA HIS A 32 7.68 -7.91 -6.70
C HIS A 32 8.66 -6.77 -6.37
N LEU A 33 8.17 -5.71 -5.71
CA LEU A 33 8.95 -4.50 -5.44
C LEU A 33 10.08 -4.73 -4.44
N VAL A 34 9.86 -5.54 -3.40
CA VAL A 34 10.84 -5.78 -2.31
C VAL A 34 12.17 -6.39 -2.79
N ALA A 35 12.20 -6.96 -4.00
CA ALA A 35 13.41 -7.52 -4.56
C ALA A 35 14.48 -6.46 -4.84
N ARG A 36 14.07 -5.22 -5.12
CA ARG A 36 14.94 -4.13 -5.59
C ARG A 36 14.76 -2.82 -4.82
N ASN A 37 13.80 -2.75 -3.90
CA ASN A 37 13.33 -1.49 -3.31
C ASN A 37 13.12 -1.61 -1.81
N GLU A 38 13.15 -0.46 -1.13
CA GLU A 38 12.69 -0.33 0.24
C GLU A 38 11.18 -0.12 0.24
N VAL A 39 10.43 -1.10 0.74
CA VAL A 39 8.96 -1.08 0.70
C VAL A 39 8.39 -0.93 2.10
N THR A 40 7.51 0.07 2.24
CA THR A 40 6.65 0.26 3.41
C THR A 40 5.21 -0.08 3.04
N VAL A 41 4.52 -0.81 3.91
CA VAL A 41 3.12 -1.20 3.74
C VAL A 41 2.26 -0.53 4.82
N ILE A 42 1.18 0.11 4.40
CA ILE A 42 0.09 0.54 5.29
C ILE A 42 -1.14 -0.31 4.95
N ASP A 43 -1.63 -1.06 5.93
CA ASP A 43 -2.81 -1.92 5.76
C ASP A 43 -3.53 -2.08 7.10
N ASP A 44 -4.85 -1.93 7.15
CA ASP A 44 -5.61 -2.09 8.39
C ASP A 44 -5.99 -3.56 8.67
N LEU A 45 -5.72 -4.46 7.71
CA LEU A 45 -6.08 -5.87 7.71
C LEU A 45 -7.59 -6.13 7.82
N SER A 46 -8.42 -5.17 7.38
CA SER A 46 -9.88 -5.32 7.35
C SER A 46 -10.33 -6.41 6.38
N THR A 47 -9.65 -6.54 5.24
CA THR A 47 -9.89 -7.58 4.23
C THR A 47 -8.62 -8.34 3.82
N GLY A 48 -7.44 -7.71 3.99
CA GLY A 48 -6.14 -8.31 3.73
C GLY A 48 -5.63 -9.18 4.87
N THR A 49 -4.52 -9.89 4.63
CA THR A 49 -3.82 -10.66 5.66
C THR A 49 -2.33 -10.67 5.42
N LEU A 50 -1.53 -10.60 6.49
CA LEU A 50 -0.07 -10.69 6.38
C LEU A 50 0.41 -12.01 5.78
N ARG A 51 -0.45 -13.05 5.74
CA ARG A 51 -0.15 -14.31 5.05
C ARG A 51 -0.07 -14.14 3.52
N ASN A 52 -0.66 -13.10 2.96
CA ASN A 52 -0.59 -12.80 1.53
C ASN A 52 0.80 -12.30 1.12
N LEU A 53 1.57 -11.74 2.06
CA LEU A 53 2.98 -11.41 1.83
C LEU A 53 3.78 -12.71 1.79
N GLY A 54 4.23 -13.09 0.60
CA GLY A 54 5.04 -14.28 0.37
C GLY A 54 6.51 -13.96 0.58
N ARG A 55 7.17 -13.55 -0.51
CA ARG A 55 8.61 -13.25 -0.52
C ARG A 55 8.96 -12.00 0.29
N ALA A 56 8.01 -11.08 0.42
CA ALA A 56 8.18 -9.85 1.18
C ALA A 56 8.10 -10.03 2.70
N ARG A 57 7.64 -11.19 3.18
CA ARG A 57 7.48 -11.41 4.62
C ARG A 57 8.82 -11.29 5.35
N GLY A 58 8.88 -10.39 6.33
CA GLY A 58 10.11 -10.07 7.06
C GLY A 58 11.12 -9.21 6.31
N ARG A 59 10.80 -8.75 5.09
CA ARG A 59 11.64 -7.87 4.27
C ARG A 59 11.07 -6.47 4.05
N VAL A 60 9.86 -6.22 4.55
CA VAL A 60 9.15 -4.94 4.40
C VAL A 60 8.72 -4.40 5.76
N HIS A 61 8.61 -3.08 5.84
CA HIS A 61 8.07 -2.40 7.02
C HIS A 61 6.55 -2.39 6.92
N VAL A 62 5.87 -3.25 7.68
CA VAL A 62 4.39 -3.23 7.75
C VAL A 62 3.95 -2.41 8.94
N ARG A 63 3.13 -1.39 8.68
CA ARG A 63 2.39 -0.67 9.70
C ARG A 63 0.91 -0.99 9.58
N LYS A 64 0.36 -1.64 10.62
CA LYS A 64 -1.07 -1.87 10.72
C LYS A 64 -1.77 -0.55 11.05
N ALA A 65 -2.43 0.04 10.06
CA ALA A 65 -3.14 1.32 10.20
C ALA A 65 -4.12 1.53 9.04
N SER A 66 -5.16 2.31 9.29
CA SER A 66 -6.08 2.79 8.25
C SER A 66 -5.48 3.96 7.48
N VAL A 67 -5.81 4.08 6.20
CA VAL A 67 -5.50 5.27 5.40
C VAL A 67 -6.28 6.52 5.85
N LEU A 68 -7.33 6.33 6.67
CA LEU A 68 -8.08 7.42 7.30
C LEU A 68 -7.33 8.03 8.50
N GLU A 69 -6.30 7.35 9.03
CA GLU A 69 -5.42 7.91 10.06
C GLU A 69 -4.42 8.87 9.42
N THR A 70 -4.84 10.12 9.20
CA THR A 70 -4.10 11.10 8.39
C THR A 70 -2.69 11.41 8.90
N ASP A 71 -2.47 11.50 10.22
CA ASP A 71 -1.14 11.72 10.80
C ASP A 71 -0.20 10.53 10.56
N THR A 72 -0.75 9.32 10.69
CA THR A 72 -0.08 8.07 10.38
C THR A 72 0.27 8.03 8.88
N LEU A 73 -0.68 8.31 8.00
CA LEU A 73 -0.43 8.31 6.56
C LEU A 73 0.60 9.38 6.16
N ALA A 74 0.47 10.61 6.66
CA ALA A 74 1.39 11.70 6.41
C ALA A 74 2.82 11.36 6.84
N THR A 75 2.98 10.73 8.01
CA THR A 75 4.29 10.27 8.48
C THR A 75 4.87 9.16 7.60
N ALA A 76 4.04 8.22 7.13
CA ALA A 76 4.49 7.13 6.26
C ALA A 76 4.87 7.60 4.85
N MET A 77 4.24 8.68 4.36
CA MET A 77 4.53 9.29 3.06
C MET A 77 5.83 10.09 3.03
N LYS A 78 6.34 10.55 4.19
CA LYS A 78 7.57 11.36 4.25
C LYS A 78 8.75 10.59 3.65
N GLY A 79 9.42 11.22 2.68
CA GLY A 79 10.61 10.68 2.03
C GLY A 79 10.35 9.56 1.02
N GLN A 80 9.10 9.13 0.83
CA GLN A 80 8.73 8.17 -0.21
C GLN A 80 8.85 8.84 -1.59
N GLN A 81 9.38 8.10 -2.55
CA GLN A 81 9.48 8.56 -3.94
C GLN A 81 8.25 8.15 -4.75
N ILE A 82 7.67 7.00 -4.42
CA ILE A 82 6.52 6.42 -5.12
C ILE A 82 5.48 5.98 -4.10
N VAL A 83 4.21 6.21 -4.42
CA VAL A 83 3.07 5.73 -3.64
C VAL A 83 2.14 4.94 -4.54
N TYR A 84 1.91 3.67 -4.20
CA TYR A 84 0.84 2.86 -4.76
C TYR A 84 -0.31 2.81 -3.76
N HIS A 85 -1.41 3.51 -4.07
CA HIS A 85 -2.58 3.55 -3.20
C HIS A 85 -3.61 2.50 -3.61
N LEU A 86 -3.60 1.34 -2.94
CA LEU A 86 -4.49 0.21 -3.25
C LEU A 86 -5.45 -0.15 -2.11
N ALA A 87 -5.35 0.53 -0.95
CA ALA A 87 -6.32 0.40 0.13
C ALA A 87 -7.68 0.94 -0.30
N ALA A 88 -8.67 0.06 -0.45
CA ALA A 88 -10.04 0.44 -0.74
C ALA A 88 -11.01 -0.66 -0.29
N LYS A 89 -12.24 -0.28 0.03
CA LYS A 89 -13.37 -1.22 0.10
C LYS A 89 -13.94 -1.38 -1.31
N THR A 90 -13.94 -2.59 -1.87
CA THR A 90 -14.29 -2.83 -3.28
C THR A 90 -15.64 -3.53 -3.49
N SER A 91 -16.28 -4.01 -2.42
CA SER A 91 -17.57 -4.73 -2.51
C SER A 91 -18.72 -3.79 -2.88
N VAL A 92 -19.30 -3.99 -4.07
CA VAL A 92 -20.49 -3.26 -4.53
C VAL A 92 -21.74 -3.62 -3.71
N PRO A 93 -22.05 -4.91 -3.44
CA PRO A 93 -23.23 -5.24 -2.64
C PRO A 93 -23.17 -4.65 -1.24
N GLU A 94 -21.99 -4.64 -0.61
CA GLU A 94 -21.82 -4.04 0.72
C GLU A 94 -21.94 -2.52 0.68
N SER A 95 -21.39 -1.84 -0.32
CA SER A 95 -21.47 -0.38 -0.42
C SER A 95 -22.90 0.11 -0.62
N VAL A 96 -23.73 -0.65 -1.32
CA VAL A 96 -25.16 -0.36 -1.48
C VAL A 96 -25.92 -0.63 -0.18
N ALA A 97 -25.63 -1.74 0.51
CA ALA A 97 -26.34 -2.12 1.72
C ALA A 97 -25.94 -1.29 2.96
N LYS A 98 -24.70 -0.80 3.02
CA LYS A 98 -24.11 -0.08 4.17
C LYS A 98 -23.26 1.12 3.71
N PRO A 99 -23.88 2.13 3.08
CA PRO A 99 -23.13 3.23 2.49
C PRO A 99 -22.36 4.09 3.51
N GLU A 100 -22.85 4.22 4.74
CA GLU A 100 -22.15 4.87 5.86
C GLU A 100 -20.83 4.17 6.23
N ALA A 101 -20.64 2.93 5.77
CA ALA A 101 -19.37 2.23 5.90
C ALA A 101 -18.32 2.64 4.86
N TYR A 102 -18.68 3.46 3.88
CA TYR A 102 -17.87 3.89 2.75
C TYR A 102 -17.73 5.42 2.66
N TRP A 103 -18.67 6.18 3.20
CA TRP A 103 -18.66 7.65 3.20
C TRP A 103 -17.79 8.31 4.29
N ARG A 104 -16.97 7.51 4.97
CA ARG A 104 -16.26 7.92 6.18
C ARG A 104 -15.01 8.74 5.86
#